data_AF-A0A497UKS4-F1
#
_entry.id   AF-A0A497UKS4-F1
#
_cell.length_a   1.000
_cell.length_b   1.000
_cell.length_c   1.000
_cell.angle_alpha   90.00
_cell.angle_beta   90.00
_cell.angle_gamma   90.00
#
_symmetry.space_group_name_H-M   'P 1'
#
loop_
_entity.id
_entity.type
_entity.pdbx_description
1 polymer ?
#
loop_
_entity_poly.entity_id
_entity_poly.type
_entity_poly.pdbx_seq_one_letter_code
_entity_poly.pdbx_strand_id
1 'polypeptide(L)'
;MASLKQTLETLRIKVWKLEQKVDHQKKEITLIKCQIEELESIGNKENNNGVEAVIDSSRILNRRGSNAKKLALAQALKINNLDLM
;
A
#
# COMPACT_ATOMS: atom_id res chain seq x y z
N MET A 1 30.90 55.67 -2.87
CA MET A 1 31.53 54.33 -3.04
C MET A 1 31.02 53.23 -2.10
N ALA A 2 29.99 53.46 -1.26
CA ALA A 2 29.46 52.43 -0.34
C ALA A 2 28.45 51.44 -0.97
N SER A 3 27.92 51.74 -2.16
CA SER A 3 26.77 51.02 -2.75
C SER A 3 27.13 49.63 -3.27
N LEU A 4 28.19 49.46 -4.07
CA LEU A 4 28.47 48.19 -4.74
C LEU A 4 28.81 47.05 -3.77
N LYS A 5 29.60 47.35 -2.74
CA LYS A 5 30.07 46.36 -1.75
C LYS A 5 28.91 45.83 -0.91
N GLN A 6 27.96 46.69 -0.52
CA GLN A 6 26.74 46.27 0.19
C GLN A 6 25.81 45.45 -0.70
N THR A 7 25.66 45.83 -1.98
CA THR A 7 24.86 45.04 -2.93
C THR A 7 25.46 43.66 -3.15
N LEU A 8 26.79 43.56 -3.28
CA LEU A 8 27.51 42.29 -3.42
C LEU A 8 27.31 41.38 -2.20
N GLU A 9 27.43 41.92 -0.98
CA GLU A 9 27.23 41.15 0.25
C GLU A 9 25.78 40.67 0.38
N THR A 10 24.81 41.51 0.01
CA THR A 10 23.39 41.14 0.00
C THR A 10 23.11 40.02 -0.99
N LEU A 11 23.70 40.07 -2.19
CA LEU A 11 23.60 39.01 -3.20
C LEU A 11 24.22 37.71 -2.70
N ARG A 12 25.41 37.78 -2.06
CA ARG A 12 26.09 36.62 -1.49
C ARG A 12 25.22 35.90 -0.45
N ILE A 13 24.60 36.65 0.45
CA ILE A 13 23.70 36.09 1.47
C ILE A 13 22.46 35.45 0.80
N LYS A 14 21.91 36.08 -0.24
CA LYS A 14 20.77 35.52 -0.99
C LYS A 14 21.12 34.22 -1.69
N VAL A 15 22.28 34.15 -2.35
CA VAL A 15 22.78 32.92 -2.99
C VAL A 15 22.93 31.81 -1.95
N TRP A 16 23.59 32.09 -0.82
CA TRP A 16 23.75 31.10 0.25
C TRP A 16 22.41 30.58 0.79
N LYS A 17 21.42 31.46 0.98
CA LYS A 17 20.07 31.04 1.39
C LYS A 17 19.36 30.18 0.33
N LEU A 18 19.57 30.49 -0.95
CA LEU A 18 19.01 29.70 -2.05
C LEU A 18 19.67 28.32 -2.13
N GLU A 19 20.98 28.23 -1.94
CA GLU A 19 21.70 26.95 -1.89
C GLU A 19 21.15 26.05 -0.77
N GLN A 20 20.96 26.61 0.43
CA GLN A 20 20.36 25.86 1.56
C GLN A 20 18.95 25.36 1.24
N LYS A 21 18.12 26.19 0.56
CA LYS A 21 16.79 25.78 0.13
C LYS A 21 16.84 24.66 -0.91
N VAL A 22 17.74 24.75 -1.88
CA VAL A 22 17.93 23.72 -2.91
C VAL A 22 18.35 22.40 -2.27
N ASP A 23 19.27 22.43 -1.31
CA ASP A 23 19.72 21.22 -0.62
C ASP A 23 18.62 20.60 0.25
N HIS A 24 17.79 21.42 0.89
CA HIS A 24 16.61 20.94 1.60
C HIS A 24 15.60 20.27 0.64
N GLN A 25 15.27 20.93 -0.47
CA GLN A 25 14.35 20.38 -1.47
C GLN A 25 14.87 19.09 -2.10
N LYS A 26 16.18 18.96 -2.34
CA LYS A 26 16.79 17.70 -2.80
C LYS A 26 16.56 16.56 -1.80
N LYS A 27 16.69 16.82 -0.50
CA LYS A 27 16.43 15.80 0.54
C LYS A 27 14.97 15.40 0.57
N GLU A 28 14.05 16.37 0.46
CA GLU A 28 12.60 16.08 0.39
C GLU A 28 12.26 15.22 -0.84
N ILE A 29 12.82 15.53 -2.01
CA ILE A 29 12.63 14.73 -3.23
C ILE A 29 13.11 13.29 -3.02
N THR A 30 14.28 13.09 -2.40
CA THR A 30 14.80 11.75 -2.12
C THR A 30 13.87 10.98 -1.19
N LEU A 31 13.36 11.63 -0.14
CA LEU A 31 12.45 11.00 0.81
C LEU A 31 11.12 10.60 0.14
N ILE A 32 10.55 11.48 -0.68
CA ILE A 32 9.33 11.19 -1.45
C ILE A 32 9.55 10.01 -2.41
N LYS A 33 10.72 9.95 -3.07
CA LYS A 33 11.06 8.80 -3.93
C LYS A 33 11.08 7.49 -3.16
N CYS A 34 11.71 7.45 -1.99
CA CYS A 34 11.71 6.26 -1.14
C CYS A 34 10.29 5.84 -0.74
N GLN A 35 9.42 6.81 -0.39
CA GLN A 35 8.03 6.52 -0.06
C GLN A 35 7.24 5.96 -1.25
N ILE A 36 7.47 6.47 -2.46
CA ILE A 36 6.86 5.93 -3.69
C ILE A 36 7.32 4.48 -3.92
N GLU A 37 8.62 4.21 -3.82
CA GLU A 37 9.17 2.85 -3.98
C GLU A 37 8.59 1.86 -2.96
N GLU A 38 8.38 2.30 -1.71
CA GLU A 38 7.72 1.49 -0.67
C GLU A 38 6.26 1.19 -1.03
N LEU A 39 5.50 2.20 -1.46
CA LEU A 39 4.10 2.01 -1.86
C LEU A 39 3.96 1.10 -3.09
N GLU A 40 4.83 1.26 -4.09
CA GLU A 40 4.89 0.36 -5.25
C GLU A 40 5.24 -1.07 -4.83
N SER A 41 6.17 -1.24 -3.89
CA SER A 41 6.51 -2.55 -3.32
C SER A 41 5.31 -3.21 -2.63
N ILE A 42 4.50 -2.43 -1.89
CA ILE A 42 3.27 -2.92 -1.25
C ILE A 42 2.23 -3.32 -2.31
N GLY A 43 1.94 -2.46 -3.28
CA GLY A 43 0.99 -2.76 -4.36
C GLY A 43 1.36 -4.01 -5.16
N ASN A 44 2.66 -4.23 -5.41
CA ASN A 44 3.16 -5.43 -6.08
C ASN A 44 3.09 -6.70 -5.21
N LYS A 45 3.11 -6.58 -3.89
CA LYS A 45 2.97 -7.72 -2.96
C LYS A 45 1.53 -8.20 -2.85
N GLU A 46 0.55 -7.30 -2.93
CA GLU A 46 -0.87 -7.67 -2.88
C GLU A 46 -1.31 -8.49 -4.10
N ASN A 47 -0.62 -8.35 -5.24
CA ASN A 47 -0.97 -9.04 -6.48
C ASN A 47 -0.45 -10.48 -6.59
N ASN A 48 0.28 -11.00 -5.59
CA ASN A 48 1.00 -12.27 -5.73
C ASN A 48 0.71 -13.36 -4.70
N ASN A 49 -0.21 -13.20 -3.74
CA ASN A 49 -0.56 -14.29 -2.81
C ASN A 49 -1.97 -14.20 -2.22
N GLY A 50 -2.90 -13.60 -2.95
CA GLY A 50 -4.32 -13.86 -2.70
C GLY A 50 -4.61 -15.30 -3.09
N VAL A 51 -4.41 -16.25 -2.16
CA VAL A 51 -5.19 -17.49 -2.21
C VAL A 51 -6.63 -17.01 -2.07
N GLU A 52 -7.32 -16.79 -3.19
CA GLU A 52 -8.77 -16.76 -3.17
C GLU A 52 -9.15 -18.03 -2.43
N ALA A 53 -9.69 -17.88 -1.23
CA ALA A 53 -10.32 -18.96 -0.54
C ALA A 53 -11.56 -19.30 -1.36
N VAL A 54 -11.38 -20.05 -2.45
CA VAL A 54 -12.45 -20.78 -3.08
C VAL A 54 -12.86 -21.80 -2.03
N ILE A 55 -13.86 -21.40 -1.24
CA ILE A 55 -14.50 -22.24 -0.26
C ILE A 55 -15.33 -23.25 -1.05
N ASP A 56 -14.64 -24.22 -1.64
CA ASP A 56 -15.29 -25.40 -2.19
C ASP A 56 -15.97 -26.11 -1.01
N SER A 57 -17.29 -26.21 -1.08
CA SER A 57 -18.11 -26.84 -0.03
C SER A 57 -17.66 -28.29 0.21
N SER A 58 -17.13 -28.95 -0.83
CA SER A 58 -16.54 -30.29 -0.76
C SER A 58 -15.32 -30.34 0.17
N ARG A 59 -14.50 -29.29 0.18
CA ARG A 59 -13.35 -29.17 1.10
C ARG A 59 -13.78 -28.99 2.55
N ILE A 60 -14.88 -28.28 2.84
CA ILE A 60 -15.39 -28.13 4.21
C ILE A 60 -15.85 -29.49 4.76
N LEU A 61 -16.59 -30.26 3.95
CA LEU A 61 -17.10 -31.57 4.34
C LEU A 61 -15.99 -32.60 4.60
N ASN A 62 -14.85 -32.46 3.91
CA ASN A 62 -13.75 -33.42 3.99
C ASN A 62 -12.71 -33.10 5.08
N ARG A 63 -12.72 -31.91 5.70
CA ARG A 63 -11.81 -31.58 6.81
C ARG A 63 -12.20 -32.37 8.07
N ARG A 64 -11.21 -32.76 8.90
CA ARG A 64 -11.43 -33.32 10.25
C ARG A 64 -11.99 -32.21 11.15
N GLY A 65 -13.29 -31.97 11.06
CA GLY A 65 -14.04 -31.01 11.86
C GLY A 65 -15.31 -31.66 12.44
N SER A 66 -15.93 -30.98 13.40
CA SER A 66 -17.13 -31.47 14.11
C SER A 66 -18.25 -31.85 13.13
N ASN A 67 -18.79 -33.07 13.28
CA ASN A 67 -19.88 -33.62 12.45
C ASN A 67 -21.12 -32.73 12.39
N ALA A 68 -21.38 -31.95 13.44
CA ALA A 68 -22.50 -31.01 13.49
C ALA A 68 -22.39 -29.91 12.41
N LYS A 69 -21.17 -29.40 12.16
CA LYS A 69 -20.94 -28.36 11.14
C LYS A 69 -21.10 -28.92 9.72
N LYS A 70 -20.75 -30.19 9.51
CA LYS A 70 -20.92 -30.88 8.22
C LYS A 70 -22.40 -31.12 7.90
N LEU A 71 -23.17 -31.56 8.90
CA LEU A 71 -24.61 -31.77 8.76
C LEU A 71 -25.36 -30.47 8.46
N ALA A 72 -25.04 -29.38 9.17
CA ALA A 72 -25.65 -28.07 8.93
C ALA A 72 -25.39 -27.55 7.50
N LEU A 73 -24.16 -27.71 7.00
CA LEU A 73 -23.82 -27.33 5.62
C LEU A 73 -24.56 -28.21 4.60
N ALA A 74 -24.62 -29.52 4.81
CA ALA A 74 -25.35 -30.44 3.92
C ALA A 74 -26.86 -30.14 3.87
N GLN A 75 -27.44 -29.70 4.99
CA GLN A 75 -28.84 -29.26 5.05
C GLN A 75 -29.04 -27.94 4.27
N ALA A 76 -28.17 -26.95 4.47
CA ALA A 76 -28.25 -25.68 3.75
C ALA A 76 -28.11 -25.87 2.22
N LEU A 77 -27.22 -26.76 1.77
CA LEU A 77 -27.07 -27.08 0.35
C LEU A 77 -28.30 -27.80 -0.23
N LYS A 78 -28.98 -28.64 0.56
CA LYS A 78 -30.24 -29.27 0.13
C LYS A 78 -31.39 -28.28 0.01
N ILE A 79 -31.48 -27.32 0.92
CA ILE A 79 -32.52 -26.27 0.90
C ILE A 79 -32.40 -25.43 -0.37
N ASN A 80 -31.19 -25.03 -0.75
CA ASN A 80 -30.97 -24.23 -1.96
C ASN A 80 -31.35 -24.95 -3.27
N ASN A 81 -31.39 -26.28 -3.30
CA ASN A 81 -31.82 -27.05 -4.47
C ASN A 81 -33.35 -27.26 -4.53
N LEU A 82 -34.08 -26.97 -3.45
CA LEU A 82 -35.55 -27.01 -3.42
C LEU A 82 -36.17 -25.68 -3.84
N ASP A 83 -35.48 -24.56 -3.66
CA ASP A 83 -35.93 -23.22 -4.11
C ASP A 83 -35.69 -22.97 -5.62
N LEU A 84 -35.19 -23.96 -6.36
CA LEU A 84 -34.95 -23.92 -7.82
C LEU A 84 -35.85 -24.89 -8.62
N MET A 85 -36.89 -25.44 -7.99
CA MET A 85 -38.02 -26.12 -8.65
C MET A 85 -39.31 -25.33 -8.45
#